data_AF-A0A967WX31-F1
#
_entry.id   AF-A0A967WX31-F1
#
_cell.length_a   1.000
_cell.length_b   1.000
_cell.length_c   1.000
_cell.angle_alpha   90.00
_cell.angle_beta   90.00
_cell.angle_gamma   90.00
#
_symmetry.space_group_name_H-M   'P 1'
#
loop_
_entity.id
_entity.type
_entity.pdbx_description
1 polymer ?
#
loop_
_entity_poly.entity_id
_entity_poly.type
_entity_poly.pdbx_seq_one_letter_code
_entity_poly.pdbx_strand_id
1 'polypeptide(L)'
;MERVHELGGLSGADIRRAKEVLAFEATKILHGEEAAGQAQEASRKLFGRGVVSDAVPTTELASEELEAAILAPALFQRVGLCRSRSEARRLIQ
;
A
#
# COMPACT_ATOMS: atom_id res chain seq x y z
N MET A 1 -0.31 -25.72 17.48
CA MET A 1 -0.54 -24.59 18.42
C MET A 1 0.73 -23.83 18.76
N GLU A 2 1.90 -24.48 18.86
CA GLU A 2 3.17 -23.83 19.18
C GLU A 2 3.48 -22.59 18.30
N ARG A 3 3.41 -22.72 16.97
CA ARG A 3 3.64 -21.59 16.05
C ARG A 3 2.67 -20.42 16.23
N VAL A 4 1.43 -20.71 16.63
CA VAL A 4 0.41 -19.69 16.90
C VAL A 4 0.75 -18.94 18.19
N HIS A 5 1.20 -19.63 19.24
CA HIS A 5 1.64 -19.00 20.48
C HIS A 5 2.90 -18.17 20.28
N GLU A 6 3.88 -18.66 19.50
CA GLU A 6 5.09 -17.93 19.16
C GLU A 6 4.76 -16.61 18.44
N LEU A 7 3.97 -16.66 17.37
CA LEU A 7 3.58 -15.47 16.61
C LEU A 7 2.65 -14.55 17.42
N GLY A 8 1.77 -15.12 18.25
CA GLY A 8 0.86 -14.38 19.11
C GLY A 8 1.55 -13.61 20.24
N GLY A 9 2.78 -14.00 20.61
CA GLY A 9 3.61 -13.28 21.57
C GLY A 9 4.35 -12.08 20.99
N LEU A 10 4.38 -11.89 19.66
CA LEU A 10 5.09 -10.79 19.02
C LEU A 10 4.41 -9.44 19.28
N SER A 11 5.20 -8.40 19.51
CA SER A 11 4.71 -7.06 19.81
C SER A 11 5.52 -5.97 19.09
N GLY A 12 5.09 -4.72 19.19
CA GLY A 12 5.78 -3.59 18.55
C GLY A 12 5.89 -3.77 17.03
N ALA A 13 7.11 -3.66 16.49
CA ALA A 13 7.36 -3.85 15.06
C ALA A 13 7.21 -5.32 14.63
N ASP A 14 7.47 -6.27 15.52
CA ASP A 14 7.51 -7.70 15.21
C ASP A 14 6.12 -8.28 14.95
N ILE A 15 5.05 -7.61 15.43
CA ILE A 15 3.67 -7.98 15.12
C ILE A 15 3.39 -7.97 13.61
N ARG A 16 4.17 -7.22 12.81
CA ARG A 16 4.06 -7.22 11.35
C ARG A 16 4.31 -8.62 10.78
N ARG A 17 5.21 -9.40 11.38
CA ARG A 17 5.49 -10.78 10.96
C ARG A 17 4.31 -11.70 11.22
N ALA A 18 3.69 -11.59 12.40
CA ALA A 18 2.49 -12.35 12.72
C ALA A 18 1.35 -12.04 11.73
N LYS A 19 1.13 -10.76 11.42
CA LYS A 19 0.12 -10.31 10.44
C LYS A 19 0.40 -10.83 9.04
N GLU A 20 1.65 -10.80 8.59
CA GLU A 20 2.06 -11.31 7.28
C GLU A 20 1.78 -12.81 7.14
N VAL A 21 2.14 -13.61 8.16
CA VAL A 21 1.88 -15.06 8.15
C VAL A 21 0.39 -15.34 8.16
N LEU A 22 -0.37 -14.66 9.03
CA LEU A 22 -1.82 -14.85 9.10
C LEU A 22 -2.51 -14.53 7.77
N ALA A 23 -2.14 -13.41 7.13
CA ALA A 23 -2.70 -13.03 5.83
C ALA A 23 -2.37 -14.05 4.74
N PHE A 24 -1.14 -14.58 4.71
CA PHE A 24 -0.73 -15.61 3.77
C PHE A 24 -1.53 -16.90 3.96
N GLU A 25 -1.59 -17.43 5.19
CA GLU A 25 -2.32 -18.68 5.47
C GLU A 25 -3.81 -18.55 5.21
N ALA A 26 -4.43 -17.42 5.60
CA ALA A 26 -5.84 -17.16 5.32
C ALA A 26 -6.12 -17.10 3.80
N THR A 27 -5.24 -16.45 3.04
CA THR A 27 -5.36 -16.37 1.58
C THR A 27 -5.14 -17.74 0.95
N LYS A 28 -4.17 -18.52 1.44
CA LYS A 28 -3.90 -19.89 0.96
C LYS A 28 -5.11 -20.80 1.16
N ILE A 29 -5.75 -20.72 2.32
CA ILE A 29 -6.95 -21.52 2.64
C ILE A 29 -8.11 -21.18 1.70
N LEU A 30 -8.32 -19.90 1.38
CA LEU A 30 -9.49 -19.45 0.60
C LEU A 30 -9.27 -19.42 -0.91
N HIS A 31 -8.04 -19.14 -1.36
CA HIS A 31 -7.71 -18.82 -2.75
C HIS A 31 -6.57 -19.68 -3.32
N GLY A 32 -5.97 -20.56 -2.52
CA GLY A 32 -4.86 -21.42 -2.93
C GLY A 32 -3.48 -20.78 -2.75
N GLU A 33 -2.45 -21.62 -2.83
CA GLU A 33 -1.07 -21.23 -2.53
C GLU A 33 -0.48 -20.25 -3.54
N GLU A 34 -0.81 -20.41 -4.82
CA GLU A 34 -0.36 -19.50 -5.88
C GLU A 34 -0.85 -18.07 -5.63
N ALA A 35 -2.15 -17.90 -5.37
CA ALA A 35 -2.74 -16.60 -5.07
C ALA A 35 -2.14 -15.97 -3.80
N ALA A 36 -1.90 -16.77 -2.76
CA ALA A 36 -1.25 -16.31 -1.53
C ALA A 36 0.19 -15.82 -1.79
N GLY A 37 0.94 -16.54 -2.63
CA GLY A 37 2.28 -16.15 -3.07
C GLY A 37 2.28 -14.82 -3.83
N GLN A 38 1.41 -14.70 -4.84
CA GLN A 38 1.25 -13.47 -5.63
C GLN A 38 0.88 -12.27 -4.76
N ALA A 39 -0.09 -12.43 -3.84
CA ALA A 39 -0.51 -11.36 -2.94
C ALA A 39 0.60 -10.92 -1.97
N GLN A 40 1.36 -11.87 -1.41
CA GLN A 40 2.51 -11.58 -0.55
C GLN A 40 3.61 -10.83 -1.32
N GLU A 41 3.93 -11.26 -2.54
CA GLU A 41 4.94 -10.62 -3.37
C GLU A 41 4.52 -9.20 -3.78
N ALA A 42 3.26 -9.03 -4.20
CA ALA A 42 2.71 -7.71 -4.55
C ALA A 42 2.78 -6.75 -3.35
N SER A 43 2.39 -7.19 -2.17
CA SER A 43 2.49 -6.40 -0.93
C SER A 43 3.93 -6.00 -0.62
N ARG A 44 4.89 -6.94 -0.70
CA ARG A 44 6.32 -6.67 -0.49
C ARG A 44 6.90 -5.71 -1.53
N LYS A 45 6.50 -5.82 -2.80
CA LYS A 45 6.91 -4.90 -3.87
C LYS A 45 6.39 -3.48 -3.61
N LEU A 46 5.11 -3.38 -3.29
CA LEU A 46 4.43 -2.10 -3.07
C LEU A 46 4.98 -1.35 -1.83
N PHE A 47 5.06 -2.03 -0.69
CA PHE A 47 5.44 -1.38 0.58
C PHE A 47 6.93 -1.50 0.93
N GLY A 48 7.66 -2.45 0.35
CA GLY A 48 9.07 -2.68 0.65
C GLY A 48 10.06 -2.10 -0.36
N ARG A 49 9.70 -2.04 -1.64
CA ARG A 49 10.58 -1.55 -2.72
C ARG A 49 10.06 -0.32 -3.45
N GLY A 50 8.86 0.17 -3.10
CA GLY A 50 8.22 1.31 -3.78
C GLY A 50 7.93 1.04 -5.25
N VAL A 51 7.83 -0.24 -5.65
CA VAL A 51 7.50 -0.61 -7.04
C VAL A 51 6.00 -0.45 -7.21
N VAL A 52 5.60 0.42 -8.12
CA VAL A 52 4.19 0.63 -8.49
C VAL A 52 3.67 -0.64 -9.15
N SER A 53 2.55 -1.15 -8.65
CA SER A 53 1.82 -2.28 -9.19
C SER A 53 0.49 -1.79 -9.74
N ASP A 54 -0.06 -2.48 -10.74
CA ASP A 54 -1.40 -2.21 -11.28
C ASP A 54 -2.52 -2.32 -10.23
N ALA A 55 -2.25 -2.90 -9.07
CA ALA A 55 -3.17 -2.96 -7.93
C ALA A 55 -3.30 -1.63 -7.17
N VAL A 56 -2.51 -0.61 -7.50
CA VAL A 56 -2.52 0.70 -6.82
C VAL A 56 -3.52 1.63 -7.50
N PRO A 57 -4.39 2.34 -6.73
CA PRO A 57 -5.25 3.37 -7.29
C PRO A 57 -4.45 4.39 -8.09
N THR A 58 -4.79 4.53 -9.37
CA THR A 58 -4.08 5.40 -10.31
C THR A 58 -5.07 6.40 -10.91
N THR A 59 -4.58 7.59 -11.25
CA THR A 59 -5.36 8.62 -11.94
C THR A 59 -4.64 9.00 -13.23
N GLU A 60 -5.33 8.91 -14.36
CA GLU A 60 -4.82 9.39 -15.64
C GLU A 60 -4.88 10.91 -15.72
N LEU A 61 -3.83 11.53 -16.25
CA LEU A 61 -3.69 12.97 -16.45
C LEU A 61 -3.20 13.22 -17.87
N ALA A 62 -3.63 14.34 -18.46
CA ALA A 62 -3.16 14.74 -19.77
C ALA A 62 -1.73 15.31 -19.65
N SER A 63 -0.85 14.99 -20.60
CA SER A 63 0.56 15.43 -20.55
C SER A 63 0.68 16.96 -20.49
N GLU A 64 -0.24 17.66 -21.16
CA GLU A 64 -0.29 19.12 -21.20
C GLU A 64 -0.54 19.73 -19.81
N GLU A 65 -1.25 19.04 -18.92
CA GLU A 65 -1.48 19.49 -17.54
C GLU A 65 -0.19 19.44 -16.71
N LEU A 66 0.69 18.47 -16.99
CA LEU A 66 2.00 18.35 -16.35
C LEU A 66 2.98 19.38 -16.91
N GLU A 67 2.97 19.57 -18.24
CA GLU A 67 3.81 20.55 -18.93
C GLU A 67 3.47 21.99 -18.53
N ALA A 68 2.19 22.28 -18.22
CA ALA A 68 1.74 23.56 -17.70
C ALA A 68 2.19 23.84 -16.23
N ALA A 69 3.05 22.99 -15.65
CA ALA A 69 3.60 23.13 -14.31
C ALA A 69 2.53 23.18 -13.20
N ILE A 70 1.64 22.18 -13.18
CA ILE A 70 0.65 22.04 -12.11
C ILE A 70 1.31 22.04 -10.72
N LEU A 71 0.81 22.89 -9.83
CA LEU A 71 1.32 22.97 -8.46
C LEU A 71 1.00 21.69 -7.68
N ALA A 72 1.97 21.16 -6.92
CA ALA A 72 1.79 19.93 -6.12
C ALA A 72 0.53 19.94 -5.21
N PRO A 73 0.18 21.04 -4.49
CA PRO A 73 -1.05 21.10 -3.72
C PRO A 73 -2.34 21.01 -4.56
N ALA A 74 -2.30 21.51 -5.79
CA ALA A 74 -3.42 21.42 -6.72
C ALA A 74 -3.54 20.00 -7.28
N LEU A 75 -2.41 19.35 -7.58
CA LEU A 75 -2.34 17.96 -8.02
C LEU A 75 -2.90 17.02 -6.94
N PHE A 76 -2.47 17.15 -5.67
CA PHE A 76 -2.93 16.32 -4.56
C PHE A 76 -4.46 16.37 -4.38
N GLN A 77 -5.05 17.56 -4.52
CA GLN A 77 -6.51 17.70 -4.49
C GLN A 77 -7.16 17.07 -5.74
N ARG A 78 -6.56 17.29 -6.92
CA ARG A 78 -7.07 16.80 -8.21
C ARG A 78 -7.11 15.27 -8.31
N VAL A 79 -6.15 14.58 -7.70
CA VAL A 79 -6.09 13.11 -7.64
C VAL A 79 -6.76 12.51 -6.39
N GLY A 80 -7.45 13.34 -5.59
CA GLY A 80 -8.25 12.89 -4.45
C GLY A 80 -7.47 12.53 -3.18
N LEU A 81 -6.18 12.90 -3.08
CA LEU A 81 -5.36 12.66 -1.88
C LEU A 81 -5.71 13.58 -0.70
N CYS A 82 -6.42 14.69 -0.95
CA CYS A 82 -6.90 15.61 0.07
C CYS A 82 -8.16 16.34 -0.38
N ARG A 83 -8.87 16.99 0.56
CA ARG A 83 -10.11 17.72 0.27
C ARG A 83 -9.86 19.15 -0.20
N SER A 84 -8.71 19.73 0.11
CA SER A 84 -8.39 21.12 -0.22
C SER A 84 -6.89 21.38 -0.45
N ARG A 85 -6.56 22.42 -1.24
CA ARG A 85 -5.17 22.86 -1.45
C ARG A 85 -4.46 23.26 -0.15
N SER A 86 -5.18 23.82 0.81
CA SER A 86 -4.61 24.21 2.12
C SER A 86 -4.24 22.99 2.96
N GLU A 87 -5.03 21.92 2.87
CA GLU A 87 -4.71 20.62 3.48
C GLU A 87 -3.49 19.98 2.80
N ALA A 88 -3.45 19.96 1.47
CA ALA A 88 -2.28 19.47 0.73
C ALA A 88 -0.99 20.18 1.15
N ARG A 89 -1.01 21.51 1.30
CA ARG A 89 0.18 22.25 1.76
C ARG A 89 0.67 21.80 3.13
N ARG A 90 -0.23 21.50 4.07
CA ARG A 90 0.15 20.98 5.39
C ARG A 90 0.69 19.54 5.34
N LEU A 91 0.24 18.74 4.36
CA LEU A 91 0.75 17.37 4.17
C LEU A 91 2.12 17.34 3.51
N ILE A 92 2.43 18.34 2.68
CA ILE A 92 3.70 18.45 1.96
C ILE A 92 4.83 19.04 2.83
N GLN A 93 4.48 19.88 3.81
CA GLN A 93 5.41 20.51 4.76
C GLN A 93 5.80 19.56 5.90
#